data_AF-A0A0G1XL96-F1
#
_entry.id   AF-A0A0G1XL96-F1
#
_cell.length_a   1.000
_cell.length_b   1.000
_cell.length_c   1.000
_cell.angle_alpha   90.00
_cell.angle_beta   90.00
_cell.angle_gamma   90.00
#
_symmetry.space_group_name_H-M   'P 1'
#
loop_
_entity.id
_entity.type
_entity.pdbx_description
1 polymer ?
#
loop_
_entity_poly.entity_id
_entity_poly.type
_entity_poly.pdbx_seq_one_letter_code
_entity_poly.pdbx_strand_id
1 'polypeptide(L)'
;GRAARPGRRIIGPPPVGIYFIVRFARDGLYSLSMFGLFFLSLGTNLPELALAFESIRHRRREIAFGDFLGSSAANTLILGLLGLVAPFGGAGNGRLFGALVLLGSVCVYFLWAISSGREISRKEGVGLLVFYLLFVAYELFM
;
A
#
# COMPACT_ATOMS: atom_id res chain seq x y z
N GLY A 1 -15.99 31.54 45.86
CA GLY A 1 -16.08 30.44 44.88
C GLY A 1 -14.93 30.54 43.91
N ARG A 2 -14.07 29.53 43.82
CA ARG A 2 -12.98 29.45 42.84
C ARG A 2 -13.49 28.70 41.60
N ALA A 3 -13.56 29.40 40.47
CA ALA A 3 -13.95 28.83 39.19
C ALA A 3 -12.86 27.89 38.67
N ALA A 4 -13.24 26.64 38.39
CA ALA A 4 -12.38 25.60 37.82
C ALA A 4 -12.01 25.97 36.38
N ARG A 5 -10.71 26.06 36.07
CA ARG A 5 -10.19 26.20 34.71
C ARG A 5 -10.38 24.86 33.97
N PRO A 6 -10.88 24.86 32.72
CA PRO A 6 -11.13 23.62 31.99
C PRO A 6 -9.79 22.90 31.72
N GLY A 7 -9.78 21.61 32.03
CA GLY A 7 -8.60 20.75 31.93
C GLY A 7 -8.00 20.78 30.53
N ARG A 8 -6.76 21.27 30.45
CA ARG A 8 -5.91 21.07 29.27
C ARG A 8 -5.74 19.56 29.10
N ARG A 9 -6.41 18.97 28.10
CA ARG A 9 -6.10 17.61 27.67
C ARG A 9 -4.63 17.59 27.32
N ILE A 10 -3.85 16.85 28.11
CA ILE A 10 -2.44 16.57 27.83
C ILE A 10 -2.46 15.58 26.66
N ILE A 11 -2.57 16.10 25.45
CA ILE A 11 -2.29 15.33 24.25
C ILE A 11 -0.77 15.14 24.30
N GLY A 12 -0.33 13.91 24.60
CA GLY A 12 1.08 13.57 24.62
C GLY A 12 1.75 13.94 23.29
N PRO A 13 3.09 14.04 23.27
CA PRO A 13 3.80 14.33 22.04
C PRO A 13 3.36 13.31 20.98
N PRO A 14 3.06 13.77 19.74
CA PRO A 14 2.67 12.86 18.69
C PRO A 14 3.76 11.78 18.51
N PRO A 15 3.38 10.54 18.18
CA PRO A 15 4.32 9.48 17.82
C PRO A 15 5.41 10.02 16.89
N VAL A 16 6.65 9.57 17.08
CA VAL A 16 7.83 10.11 16.38
C VAL A 16 7.62 10.25 14.87
N GLY A 17 6.96 9.27 14.23
CA GLY A 17 6.61 9.35 12.81
C GLY A 17 5.68 10.52 12.44
N ILE A 18 4.67 10.80 13.27
CA ILE A 18 3.74 11.92 13.07
C ILE A 18 4.46 13.25 13.31
N TYR A 19 5.40 13.30 14.26
CA TYR A 19 6.20 14.48 14.52
C TYR A 19 7.04 14.91 13.30
N PHE A 20 7.69 13.96 12.62
CA PHE A 20 8.46 14.23 11.40
C PHE A 20 7.58 14.76 10.26
N ILE A 21 6.42 14.15 10.05
CA ILE A 21 5.45 14.56 9.02
C ILE A 21 4.96 16.00 9.27
N VAL A 22 4.59 16.32 10.51
CA VAL A 22 4.09 17.66 10.89
C VAL A 22 5.19 18.71 10.75
N ARG A 23 6.43 18.39 11.14
CA ARG A 23 7.55 19.32 11.05
C ARG A 23 7.86 19.67 9.58
N PHE A 24 7.97 18.66 8.72
CA PHE A 24 8.29 18.86 7.30
C PHE A 24 7.18 19.59 6.53
N ALA A 25 5.91 19.30 6.84
CA ALA A 25 4.79 20.02 6.23
C ALA A 25 4.75 21.50 6.64
N ARG A 26 5.27 21.84 7.82
CA ARG A 26 5.34 23.22 8.31
C ARG A 26 6.45 24.03 7.63
N ASP A 27 7.48 23.35 7.13
CA ASP A 27 8.59 23.97 6.38
C ASP A 27 8.18 24.35 4.92
N GLY A 28 6.89 24.18 4.57
CA GLY A 28 6.25 24.88 3.46
C GLY A 28 6.41 24.25 2.06
N LEU A 29 7.08 23.10 1.94
CA LEU A 29 7.38 22.49 0.64
C LEU A 29 6.20 21.70 0.03
N TYR A 30 5.32 21.11 0.85
CA TYR A 30 4.20 20.27 0.39
C TYR A 30 3.03 20.27 1.38
N SER A 31 1.80 20.00 0.91
CA SER A 31 0.62 19.82 1.78
C SER A 31 0.83 18.64 2.75
N LEU A 32 0.49 18.85 4.04
CA LEU A 32 0.58 17.86 5.11
C LEU A 32 -0.04 16.51 4.72
N SER A 33 -1.14 16.55 3.98
CA SER A 33 -1.86 15.35 3.53
C SER A 33 -1.06 14.53 2.52
N MET A 34 -0.45 15.18 1.53
CA MET A 34 0.35 14.49 0.51
C MET A 34 1.66 13.96 1.08
N PHE A 35 2.33 14.78 1.89
CA PHE A 35 3.59 14.39 2.54
C PHE A 35 3.37 13.26 3.55
N GLY A 36 2.29 13.36 4.33
CA GLY A 36 1.90 12.33 5.29
C GLY A 36 1.54 11.00 4.62
N LEU A 37 0.73 11.02 3.54
CA LEU A 37 0.41 9.79 2.80
C LEU A 37 1.64 9.14 2.19
N PHE A 38 2.52 9.93 1.55
CA PHE A 38 3.70 9.41 0.88
C PHE A 38 4.68 8.76 1.86
N PHE A 39 5.05 9.45 2.94
CA PHE A 39 5.98 8.90 3.93
C PHE A 39 5.38 7.77 4.75
N LEU A 40 4.08 7.81 5.04
CA LEU A 40 3.40 6.70 5.69
C LEU A 40 3.44 5.47 4.80
N SER A 41 3.04 5.60 3.53
CA SER A 41 3.01 4.51 2.56
C SER A 41 4.41 3.94 2.28
N LEU A 42 5.43 4.79 2.19
CA LEU A 42 6.81 4.32 2.09
C LEU A 42 7.24 3.62 3.38
N GLY A 43 7.06 4.24 4.54
CA GLY A 43 7.51 3.72 5.82
C GLY A 43 6.93 2.34 6.15
N THR A 44 5.69 2.06 5.72
CA THR A 44 5.06 0.75 5.88
C THR A 44 5.46 -0.30 4.86
N ASN A 45 6.18 0.05 3.79
CA ASN A 45 6.62 -0.88 2.74
C ASN A 45 8.16 -1.08 2.71
N LEU A 46 8.91 -0.22 3.40
CA LEU A 46 10.38 -0.29 3.46
C LEU A 46 10.89 -1.62 4.06
N PRO A 47 10.35 -2.11 5.19
CA PRO A 47 10.78 -3.39 5.78
C PRO A 47 10.61 -4.59 4.83
N GLU A 48 9.49 -4.66 4.14
CA GLU A 48 9.13 -5.68 3.16
C GLU A 48 10.07 -5.59 1.95
N LEU A 49 10.39 -4.36 1.50
CA LEU A 49 11.36 -4.14 0.42
C LEU A 49 12.76 -4.63 0.83
N ALA A 50 13.17 -4.38 2.07
CA ALA A 50 14.46 -4.82 2.60
C ALA A 50 14.52 -6.35 2.68
N LEU A 51 13.46 -7.00 3.18
CA LEU A 51 13.32 -8.46 3.23
C LEU A 51 13.35 -9.09 1.84
N ALA A 52 12.63 -8.51 0.88
CA ALA A 52 12.63 -8.97 -0.50
C ALA A 52 14.02 -8.88 -1.13
N PHE A 53 14.73 -7.77 -0.93
CA PHE A 53 16.09 -7.58 -1.43
C PHE A 53 17.07 -8.58 -0.81
N GLU A 54 17.03 -8.78 0.51
CA GLU A 54 17.87 -9.74 1.23
C GLU A 54 17.61 -11.17 0.74
N SER A 55 16.34 -11.55 0.58
CA SER A 55 15.91 -12.86 0.11
C SER A 55 16.40 -13.15 -1.31
N ILE A 56 16.34 -12.17 -2.22
CA ILE A 56 16.87 -12.30 -3.59
C ILE A 56 18.39 -12.47 -3.55
N ARG A 57 19.10 -11.69 -2.72
CA ARG A 57 20.55 -11.78 -2.54
C ARG A 57 20.99 -13.15 -2.06
N HIS A 58 20.24 -13.77 -1.15
CA HIS A 58 20.49 -15.11 -0.62
C HIS A 58 19.88 -16.25 -1.46
N ARG A 59 19.36 -15.95 -2.67
CA ARG A 59 18.67 -16.92 -3.56
C ARG A 59 17.47 -17.63 -2.91
N ARG A 60 16.86 -17.04 -1.88
CA ARG A 60 15.67 -17.55 -1.19
C ARG A 60 14.40 -16.86 -1.71
N ARG A 61 14.13 -17.01 -3.02
CA ARG A 61 12.99 -16.33 -3.68
C ARG A 61 11.63 -16.72 -3.09
N GLU A 62 11.51 -17.93 -2.57
CA GLU A 62 10.28 -18.41 -1.92
C GLU A 62 9.90 -17.59 -0.69
N ILE A 63 10.90 -17.09 0.06
CA ILE A 63 10.65 -16.24 1.24
C ILE A 63 10.08 -14.89 0.81
N ALA A 64 10.69 -14.25 -0.18
CA ALA A 64 10.18 -13.00 -0.74
C ALA A 64 8.76 -13.15 -1.30
N PHE A 65 8.47 -14.29 -1.94
CA PHE A 65 7.15 -14.56 -2.49
C PHE A 65 6.09 -14.80 -1.40
N GLY A 66 6.46 -15.52 -0.33
CA GLY A 66 5.59 -15.73 0.84
C GLY A 66 5.26 -14.43 1.56
N ASP A 67 6.24 -13.55 1.74
CA ASP A 67 6.06 -12.21 2.32
C ASP A 67 5.09 -11.36 1.48
N PHE A 68 5.32 -11.29 0.17
CA PHE A 68 4.45 -10.55 -0.75
C PHE A 68 2.99 -11.01 -0.71
N LEU A 69 2.76 -12.33 -0.74
CA LEU A 69 1.42 -12.90 -0.66
C LEU A 69 0.78 -12.67 0.70
N GLY A 70 1.54 -12.84 1.79
CA GLY A 70 1.08 -12.63 3.15
C GLY A 70 0.62 -11.19 3.39
N SER A 71 1.45 -10.22 2.99
CA SER A 71 1.16 -8.79 3.13
C SER A 71 -0.04 -8.36 2.28
N SER A 72 -0.18 -8.89 1.06
CA SER A 72 -1.35 -8.62 0.21
C SER A 72 -2.65 -9.19 0.80
N ALA A 73 -2.60 -10.40 1.35
CA ALA A 73 -3.74 -11.04 2.02
C ALA A 73 -4.12 -10.29 3.30
N ALA A 74 -3.14 -9.91 4.13
CA ALA A 74 -3.36 -9.14 5.35
C ALA A 74 -3.96 -7.76 5.05
N ASN A 75 -3.41 -7.03 4.07
CA ASN A 75 -3.94 -5.73 3.65
C ASN A 75 -5.39 -5.84 3.15
N THR A 76 -5.69 -6.87 2.35
CA THR A 76 -7.07 -7.12 1.87
C THR A 76 -8.01 -7.40 3.04
N LEU A 77 -7.59 -8.21 4.02
CA LEU A 77 -8.39 -8.52 5.20
C LEU A 77 -8.64 -7.27 6.05
N ILE A 78 -7.60 -6.46 6.28
CA ILE A 78 -7.70 -5.19 7.02
C ILE A 78 -8.68 -4.25 6.32
N LEU A 79 -8.56 -4.07 4.99
CA LEU A 79 -9.47 -3.24 4.20
C LEU A 79 -10.91 -3.78 4.23
N GLY A 80 -11.10 -5.09 4.16
CA GLY A 80 -12.41 -5.73 4.28
C GLY A 80 -13.06 -5.48 5.64
N LEU A 81 -12.30 -5.65 6.72
CA LEU A 81 -12.75 -5.35 8.09
C LEU A 81 -13.07 -3.85 8.26
N LEU A 82 -12.22 -2.97 7.74
CA LEU A 82 -12.46 -1.52 7.77
C LEU A 82 -13.74 -1.16 7.00
N GLY A 83 -14.00 -1.81 5.87
CA GLY A 83 -15.23 -1.60 5.08
C GLY A 83 -16.51 -2.05 5.79
N LEU A 84 -16.42 -3.05 6.68
CA LEU A 84 -17.54 -3.47 7.52
C LEU A 84 -17.84 -2.46 8.64
N VAL A 85 -16.79 -1.87 9.23
CA VAL A 85 -16.93 -0.91 10.34
C VAL A 85 -17.28 0.49 9.84
N ALA A 86 -16.66 0.93 8.74
CA ALA A 86 -16.84 2.23 8.13
C ALA A 86 -17.02 2.06 6.62
N PRO A 87 -18.28 1.92 6.14
CA PRO A 87 -18.57 1.70 4.73
C PRO A 87 -17.99 2.83 3.89
N PHE A 88 -17.13 2.46 2.93
CA PHE A 88 -16.59 3.41 1.97
C PHE A 88 -17.73 3.90 1.07
N GLY A 89 -17.87 5.22 0.91
CA GLY A 89 -18.88 5.82 0.03
C GLY A 89 -18.78 5.27 -1.40
N GLY A 90 -19.94 5.06 -2.05
CA GLY A 90 -20.08 4.29 -3.28
C GLY A 90 -18.99 4.54 -4.32
N ALA A 91 -18.24 3.50 -4.67
CA ALA A 91 -17.29 3.54 -5.77
C ALA A 91 -18.06 3.77 -7.08
N GLY A 92 -17.75 4.87 -7.79
CA GLY A 92 -18.26 5.06 -9.14
C GLY A 92 -17.86 3.91 -10.05
N ASN A 93 -18.67 3.62 -11.08
CA ASN A 93 -18.49 2.47 -11.98
C ASN A 93 -17.06 2.34 -12.54
N GLY A 94 -16.35 3.45 -12.76
CA GLY A 94 -14.95 3.46 -13.21
C GLY A 94 -13.96 2.85 -12.21
N ARG A 95 -14.11 3.14 -10.91
CA ARG A 95 -13.22 2.59 -9.85
C ARG A 95 -13.46 1.11 -9.63
N LEU A 96 -14.73 0.68 -9.70
CA LEU A 96 -15.08 -0.74 -9.60
C LEU A 96 -14.52 -1.52 -10.81
N PHE A 97 -14.62 -0.95 -12.01
CA PHE A 97 -14.06 -1.54 -13.22
C PHE A 97 -12.53 -1.66 -13.13
N GLY A 98 -11.82 -0.61 -12.71
CA GLY A 98 -10.37 -0.65 -12.52
C GLY A 98 -9.93 -1.73 -11.52
N ALA A 99 -10.62 -1.82 -10.39
CA ALA A 99 -10.38 -2.86 -9.39
C ALA A 99 -10.62 -4.28 -9.93
N LEU A 100 -11.68 -4.49 -10.72
CA LEU A 100 -11.98 -5.79 -11.33
C LEU A 100 -10.98 -6.17 -12.42
N VAL A 101 -10.48 -5.21 -13.20
CA VAL A 101 -9.44 -5.43 -14.21
C VAL A 101 -8.13 -5.85 -13.53
N LEU A 102 -7.73 -5.15 -12.46
CA LEU A 102 -6.56 -5.53 -11.67
C LEU A 102 -6.71 -6.93 -11.07
N LEU A 103 -7.84 -7.20 -10.39
CA LEU A 103 -8.11 -8.50 -9.80
C LEU A 103 -8.10 -9.61 -10.86
N GLY A 104 -8.75 -9.38 -12.00
CA GLY A 104 -8.79 -10.30 -13.13
C GLY A 104 -7.38 -10.58 -13.69
N SER A 105 -6.55 -9.55 -13.84
CA SER A 105 -5.18 -9.70 -14.32
C SER A 105 -4.31 -10.53 -13.37
N VAL A 106 -4.44 -10.32 -12.05
CA VAL A 106 -3.74 -11.10 -11.03
C VAL A 106 -4.22 -12.56 -11.04
N CYS A 107 -5.52 -12.80 -11.16
CA CYS A 107 -6.07 -14.16 -11.23
C CYS A 107 -5.62 -14.91 -12.48
N VAL A 108 -5.69 -14.29 -13.66
CA VAL A 108 -5.20 -14.91 -14.91
C VAL A 108 -3.72 -15.21 -14.81
N TYR A 109 -2.93 -14.29 -14.25
CA TYR A 109 -1.52 -14.50 -14.03
C TYR A 109 -1.24 -15.66 -13.07
N PHE A 110 -1.98 -15.74 -11.96
CA PHE A 110 -1.81 -16.81 -10.98
C PHE A 110 -2.12 -18.19 -11.56
N LEU A 111 -3.18 -18.30 -12.36
CA LEU A 111 -3.55 -19.52 -13.08
C LEU A 111 -2.46 -19.92 -14.08
N TRP A 112 -1.90 -18.95 -14.79
CA TRP A 112 -0.82 -19.17 -15.75
C TRP A 112 0.51 -19.56 -15.09
N ALA A 113 0.83 -18.98 -13.93
CA ALA A 113 2.01 -19.32 -13.14
C ALA A 113 1.94 -20.74 -12.56
N ILE A 114 0.73 -21.21 -12.19
CA ILE A 114 0.50 -22.58 -11.77
C ILE A 114 0.72 -23.56 -12.93
N SER A 115 0.29 -23.23 -14.16
CA SER A 115 0.46 -24.13 -15.31
C SER A 115 1.90 -24.19 -15.85
N SER A 116 2.67 -23.11 -15.73
CA SER A 116 4.01 -22.99 -16.34
C SER A 116 5.16 -23.49 -15.46
N GLY A 117 4.87 -23.95 -14.23
CA GLY A 117 5.89 -24.50 -13.33
C GLY A 117 6.62 -23.42 -12.52
N ARG A 118 5.88 -22.73 -11.63
CA ARG A 118 6.31 -21.98 -10.43
C ARG A 118 7.37 -20.87 -10.55
N GLU A 119 8.04 -20.70 -11.68
CA GLU A 119 9.08 -19.69 -11.84
C GLU A 119 8.68 -18.59 -12.82
N ILE A 120 8.75 -17.35 -12.33
CA ILE A 120 8.53 -16.15 -13.14
C ILE A 120 9.80 -15.89 -13.97
N SER A 121 9.67 -15.95 -15.29
CA SER A 121 10.73 -15.56 -16.21
C SER A 121 10.91 -14.04 -16.22
N ARG A 122 12.13 -13.56 -16.52
CA ARG A 122 12.40 -12.11 -16.68
C ARG A 122 11.48 -11.46 -17.72
N LYS A 123 11.12 -12.18 -18.79
CA LYS A 123 10.25 -11.64 -19.84
C LYS A 123 8.81 -11.44 -19.34
N GLU A 124 8.33 -12.34 -18.49
CA GLU A 124 6.99 -12.30 -17.90
C GLU A 124 6.89 -11.19 -16.86
N GLY A 125 7.92 -11.05 -16.02
CA GLY A 125 8.01 -9.96 -15.06
C GLY A 125 8.02 -8.58 -15.74
N VAL A 126 8.74 -8.43 -16.86
CA VAL A 126 8.71 -7.19 -17.66
C VAL A 126 7.31 -6.96 -18.25
N GLY A 127 6.66 -7.99 -18.78
CA GLY A 127 5.30 -7.90 -19.31
C GLY A 127 4.29 -7.42 -18.25
N LEU A 128 4.35 -7.98 -17.05
CA LEU A 128 3.53 -7.55 -15.91
C LEU A 128 3.82 -6.11 -15.49
N LEU A 129 5.09 -5.70 -15.47
CA LEU A 129 5.47 -4.33 -15.14
C LEU A 129 4.90 -3.34 -16.16
N VAL A 130 4.98 -3.65 -17.46
CA VAL A 130 4.40 -2.80 -18.51
C VAL A 130 2.88 -2.72 -18.36
N PHE A 131 2.21 -3.85 -18.11
CA PHE A 131 0.76 -3.86 -17.87
C PHE A 131 0.37 -3.00 -16.66
N TYR A 132 1.10 -3.12 -15.55
CA TYR A 132 0.89 -2.28 -14.37
C TYR A 132 1.08 -0.79 -14.66
N LEU A 133 2.14 -0.42 -15.40
CA LEU A 133 2.39 0.98 -15.78
C LEU A 133 1.30 1.53 -16.70
N LEU A 134 0.80 0.73 -17.65
CA LEU A 134 -0.33 1.11 -18.51
C LEU A 134 -1.61 1.33 -17.70
N PHE A 135 -1.87 0.46 -16.72
CA PHE A 135 -2.99 0.62 -15.81
C PHE A 135 -2.88 1.91 -15.00
N VAL A 136 -1.72 2.18 -14.38
CA VAL A 136 -1.49 3.42 -13.63
C VAL A 136 -1.63 4.65 -14.53
N ALA A 137 -1.11 4.60 -15.76
CA ALA A 137 -1.28 5.69 -16.72
C ALA A 137 -2.77 5.91 -17.03
N TYR A 138 -3.51 4.85 -17.35
CA TYR A 138 -4.94 4.93 -17.62
C TYR A 138 -5.72 5.59 -16.46
N GLU A 139 -5.45 5.18 -15.22
CA GLU A 139 -6.12 5.74 -14.04
C GLU A 139 -5.66 7.17 -13.69
N LEU A 140 -4.47 7.59 -14.13
CA LEU A 140 -4.02 8.98 -13.97
C LEU A 140 -4.68 9.93 -14.98
N PHE A 141 -4.97 9.45 -16.20
CA PHE A 141 -5.53 10.26 -17.28
C PHE A 141 -7.06 10.30 -17.32
N MET A 142 -7.74 9.46 -16.54
CA MET A 142 -9.20 9.33 -16.49
C MET A 142 -9.79 9.82 -15.17
#